data_AF-A0A925I0D3-F1
#
_entry.id   AF-A0A925I0D3-F1
#
_cell.length_a   1.000
_cell.length_b   1.000
_cell.length_c   1.000
_cell.angle_alpha   90.00
_cell.angle_beta   90.00
_cell.angle_gamma   90.00
#
_symmetry.space_group_name_H-M   'P 1'
#
loop_
_entity.id
_entity.type
_entity.pdbx_description
1 polymer ?
#
loop_
_entity_poly.entity_id
_entity_poly.type
_entity_poly.pdbx_seq_one_letter_code
_entity_poly.pdbx_strand_id
1 'polypeptide(L)'
;MSLYQRLTYSLLAIPGATIDRGFWYLTIAGFAWLVLHLVFAKRLASRRISDKSMTFGQVSWEFLYSLRSLAVYGLVGGFMVFAVTSGWTRMYFRIERFGWPWFFLSIGVTILIHDAYFYWTHRLMHHPRLFRVMHHTHHLSTNPSPWAAYSFST
;
A
#
# COMPACT_ATOMS: atom_id res chain seq x y z
N MET A 1 13.89 8.12 -26.06
CA MET A 1 13.27 9.21 -25.28
C MET A 1 14.37 10.11 -24.72
N SER A 2 14.23 11.43 -24.89
CA SER A 2 15.12 12.42 -24.26
C SER A 2 14.92 12.46 -22.73
N LEU A 3 15.87 13.04 -21.99
CA LEU A 3 15.74 13.21 -20.53
C LEU A 3 14.48 14.03 -20.19
N TYR A 4 14.24 15.12 -20.92
CA TYR A 4 13.04 15.94 -20.78
C TYR A 4 11.76 15.10 -20.91
N GLN A 5 11.65 14.27 -21.96
CA GLN A 5 10.49 13.40 -22.14
C GLN A 5 10.29 12.46 -20.95
N ARG A 6 11.35 11.78 -20.49
CA ARG A 6 11.27 10.85 -19.34
C ARG A 6 10.79 11.55 -18.08
N LEU A 7 11.33 12.73 -17.79
CA LEU A 7 10.91 13.54 -16.64
C LEU A 7 9.44 13.94 -16.75
N THR A 8 9.02 14.45 -17.91
CA THR A 8 7.62 14.83 -18.13
C THR A 8 6.66 13.65 -17.95
N TYR A 9 6.94 12.50 -18.55
CA TYR A 9 6.11 11.30 -18.37
C TYR A 9 6.06 10.84 -16.91
N SER A 10 7.19 10.89 -16.21
CA SER A 10 7.29 10.47 -14.82
C SER A 10 6.50 11.39 -13.89
N LEU A 11 6.56 12.70 -14.12
CA LEU A 11 5.79 13.69 -13.37
C LEU A 11 4.29 13.56 -13.62
N LEU A 12 3.89 13.38 -14.89
CA LEU A 12 2.48 13.15 -15.25
C LEU A 12 1.93 11.83 -14.72
N ALA A 13 2.79 10.82 -14.51
CA ALA A 13 2.38 9.54 -13.97
C ALA A 13 2.06 9.59 -12.47
N ILE A 14 2.60 10.54 -11.70
CA ILE A 14 2.35 10.69 -10.25
C ILE A 14 0.85 10.78 -9.94
N PRO A 15 0.08 11.73 -10.50
CA PRO A 15 -1.35 11.83 -10.21
C PRO A 15 -2.13 10.59 -10.66
N GLY A 16 -1.81 10.02 -11.82
CA GLY A 16 -2.45 8.78 -12.28
C GLY A 16 -2.19 7.60 -11.35
N ALA A 17 -0.94 7.44 -10.91
CA ALA A 17 -0.51 6.42 -9.96
C ALA A 17 -1.18 6.58 -8.58
N THR A 18 -1.39 7.81 -8.12
CA THR A 18 -2.12 8.12 -6.88
C THR A 18 -3.60 7.80 -7.01
N ILE A 19 -4.23 8.23 -8.10
CA ILE A 19 -5.68 8.04 -8.34
C ILE A 19 -6.01 6.56 -8.46
N ASP A 20 -5.25 5.80 -9.27
CA ASP A 20 -5.48 4.36 -9.45
C ASP A 20 -5.40 3.60 -8.12
N ARG A 21 -4.34 3.83 -7.33
CA ARG A 21 -4.20 3.22 -6.01
C ARG A 21 -5.28 3.67 -5.05
N GLY A 22 -5.63 4.95 -5.05
CA GLY A 22 -6.69 5.50 -4.23
C GLY A 22 -8.04 4.87 -4.55
N PHE A 23 -8.37 4.72 -5.84
CA PHE A 23 -9.58 4.05 -6.29
C PHE A 23 -9.65 2.62 -5.76
N TRP A 24 -8.64 1.79 -6.04
CA TRP A 24 -8.65 0.39 -5.59
C TRP A 24 -8.68 0.26 -4.06
N TYR A 25 -7.93 1.11 -3.36
CA TYR A 25 -7.93 1.13 -1.90
C TYR A 25 -9.30 1.49 -1.32
N LEU A 26 -9.89 2.61 -1.77
CA LEU A 26 -11.20 3.07 -1.30
C LEU A 26 -12.29 2.06 -1.62
N THR A 27 -12.28 1.47 -2.81
CA THR A 27 -13.28 0.49 -3.23
C THR A 27 -13.15 -0.80 -2.42
N ILE A 28 -11.96 -1.38 -2.29
CA ILE A 28 -11.78 -2.66 -1.60
C ILE A 28 -11.94 -2.50 -0.08
N ALA A 29 -11.28 -1.50 0.52
CA ALA A 29 -11.37 -1.26 1.96
C ALA A 29 -12.78 -0.82 2.37
N GLY A 30 -13.40 0.07 1.59
CA GLY A 30 -14.78 0.51 1.82
C GLY A 30 -15.79 -0.61 1.65
N PHE A 31 -15.65 -1.43 0.61
CA PHE A 31 -16.52 -2.60 0.41
C PHE A 31 -16.37 -3.62 1.55
N ALA A 32 -15.14 -3.96 1.93
CA ALA A 32 -14.88 -4.85 3.06
C ALA A 32 -15.49 -4.31 4.36
N TRP A 33 -15.36 -3.00 4.61
CA TRP A 33 -16.00 -2.34 5.74
C TRP A 33 -17.51 -2.58 5.75
N LEU A 34 -18.18 -2.22 4.65
CA LEU A 34 -19.63 -2.29 4.52
C LEU A 34 -20.13 -3.73 4.69
N VAL A 35 -19.47 -4.70 4.06
CA VAL A 35 -19.82 -6.11 4.20
C VAL A 35 -19.69 -6.57 5.65
N LEU A 36 -18.59 -6.25 6.33
CA LEU A 36 -18.38 -6.67 7.71
C LEU A 36 -19.35 -6.00 8.70
N HIS A 37 -19.69 -4.72 8.48
CA HIS A 37 -20.50 -3.93 9.42
C HIS A 37 -22.01 -3.93 9.12
N LEU A 38 -22.43 -4.21 7.89
CA LEU A 38 -23.85 -4.28 7.53
C LEU A 38 -24.34 -5.72 7.42
N VAL A 39 -23.57 -6.60 6.76
CA VAL A 39 -23.99 -7.98 6.50
C VAL A 39 -23.61 -8.91 7.65
N PHE A 40 -22.37 -8.80 8.14
CA PHE A 40 -21.82 -9.75 9.12
C PHE A 40 -21.77 -9.24 10.56
N ALA A 41 -22.23 -8.01 10.84
CA ALA A 41 -22.06 -7.39 12.16
C ALA A 41 -22.63 -8.23 13.31
N LYS A 42 -23.84 -8.78 13.15
CA LYS A 42 -24.45 -9.65 14.18
C LYS A 42 -23.69 -10.97 14.34
N ARG A 43 -23.29 -11.59 13.22
CA ARG A 43 -22.62 -12.90 13.20
C ARG A 43 -21.20 -12.84 13.78
N LEU A 44 -20.51 -11.72 13.61
CA LEU A 44 -19.14 -11.51 14.07
C LEU A 44 -19.06 -10.74 15.39
N ALA A 45 -20.18 -10.36 16.00
CA ALA A 45 -20.21 -9.59 17.25
C ALA A 45 -19.41 -10.29 18.38
N SER A 46 -19.54 -11.61 18.51
CA SER A 46 -18.81 -12.40 19.51
C SER A 46 -17.33 -12.65 19.17
N ARG A 47 -16.89 -12.29 17.97
CA ARG A 47 -15.49 -12.45 17.50
C ARG A 47 -14.71 -11.14 17.51
N ARG A 48 -15.27 -10.07 18.10
CA ARG A 48 -14.57 -8.79 18.24
C ARG A 48 -13.41 -8.96 19.23
N ILE A 49 -12.23 -8.48 18.82
CA ILE A 49 -10.99 -8.60 19.59
C ILE A 49 -10.86 -7.45 20.60
N SER A 50 -11.47 -6.29 20.32
CA SER A 50 -11.42 -5.10 21.18
C SER A 50 -12.82 -4.74 21.67
N ASP A 51 -12.94 -4.53 22.97
CA ASP A 51 -14.17 -4.06 23.63
C ASP A 51 -14.41 -2.55 23.43
N LYS A 52 -13.36 -1.81 23.03
CA LYS A 52 -13.47 -0.37 22.76
C LYS A 52 -14.16 -0.14 21.43
N SER A 53 -15.20 0.68 21.44
CA SER A 53 -15.82 1.14 20.19
C SER A 53 -14.85 2.00 19.40
N MET A 54 -14.88 1.84 18.08
CA MET A 54 -14.09 2.65 17.17
C MET A 54 -14.70 4.05 17.10
N THR A 55 -13.90 5.07 17.43
CA THR A 55 -14.40 6.46 17.44
C THR A 55 -14.31 7.07 16.05
N PHE A 56 -15.24 7.98 15.73
CA PHE A 56 -15.20 8.71 14.46
C PHE A 56 -13.86 9.46 14.28
N GLY A 57 -13.34 10.06 15.35
CA GLY A 57 -12.05 10.75 15.33
C GLY A 57 -10.89 9.85 14.92
N GLN A 58 -10.84 8.60 15.40
CA GLN A 58 -9.82 7.63 14.99
C GLN A 58 -9.97 7.28 13.51
N VAL A 59 -11.19 7.00 13.04
CA VAL A 59 -11.46 6.68 11.63
C VAL A 59 -11.03 7.83 10.71
N SER A 60 -11.40 9.07 11.04
CA SER A 60 -11.00 10.25 10.26
C SER A 60 -9.49 10.43 10.22
N TRP A 61 -8.82 10.20 11.36
CA TRP A 61 -7.36 10.28 11.45
C TRP A 61 -6.68 9.22 10.57
N GLU A 62 -7.08 7.95 10.68
CA GLU A 62 -6.55 6.85 9.86
C GLU A 62 -6.76 7.10 8.35
N PHE A 63 -7.91 7.68 8.00
CA PHE A 63 -8.23 8.06 6.64
C PHE A 63 -7.30 9.18 6.13
N LEU A 64 -7.11 10.25 6.91
CA LEU A 64 -6.22 11.35 6.52
C LEU A 64 -4.77 10.90 6.37
N TYR A 65 -4.29 10.03 7.25
CA TYR A 65 -2.95 9.44 7.13
C TYR A 65 -2.83 8.49 5.94
N SER A 66 -3.88 7.74 5.61
CA SER A 66 -3.93 6.98 4.35
C SER A 66 -3.79 7.86 3.12
N LEU A 67 -4.44 9.03 3.08
CA LEU A 67 -4.31 9.96 1.95
C LEU A 67 -2.87 10.46 1.78
N ARG A 68 -2.16 10.71 2.89
CA ARG A 68 -0.73 11.08 2.83
C ARG A 68 0.11 9.96 2.24
N SER A 69 -0.09 8.72 2.69
CA SER A 69 0.60 7.55 2.14
C SER A 69 0.30 7.34 0.65
N LEU A 70 -0.93 7.60 0.19
CA LEU A 70 -1.27 7.55 -1.24
C LEU A 70 -0.44 8.55 -2.06
N ALA A 71 -0.20 9.76 -1.55
CA ALA A 71 0.66 10.73 -2.23
C ALA A 71 2.11 10.22 -2.33
N VAL A 72 2.65 9.61 -1.28
CA VAL A 72 3.99 8.98 -1.30
C VAL A 72 4.03 7.86 -2.33
N TYR A 73 3.01 6.99 -2.40
CA TYR A 73 2.93 5.96 -3.43
C TYR A 73 2.85 6.52 -4.86
N GLY A 74 2.20 7.67 -5.04
CA GLY A 74 2.23 8.42 -6.30
C GLY A 74 3.64 8.80 -6.72
N LEU A 75 4.42 9.37 -5.79
CA LEU A 75 5.83 9.73 -6.02
C LEU A 75 6.67 8.50 -6.38
N VAL A 76 6.50 7.40 -5.65
CA VAL A 76 7.17 6.13 -5.96
C VAL A 76 6.75 5.61 -7.34
N GLY A 77 5.47 5.74 -7.70
CA GLY A 77 4.97 5.40 -9.03
C GLY A 77 5.63 6.23 -10.15
N GLY A 78 5.74 7.54 -9.97
CA GLY A 78 6.45 8.43 -10.88
C GLY A 78 7.93 8.06 -11.03
N PHE A 79 8.60 7.80 -9.90
CA PHE A 79 9.99 7.31 -9.92
C PHE A 79 10.13 5.98 -10.67
N MET A 80 9.19 5.05 -10.48
CA MET A 80 9.23 3.77 -11.17
C MET A 80 9.06 3.94 -12.69
N VAL A 81 8.18 4.84 -13.14
CA VAL A 81 8.05 5.21 -14.56
C VAL A 81 9.35 5.79 -15.11
N PHE A 82 10.02 6.66 -14.33
CA PHE A 82 11.33 7.19 -14.70
C PHE A 82 12.38 6.07 -14.85
N ALA A 83 12.43 5.15 -13.88
CA ALA A 83 13.38 4.05 -13.86
C ALA A 83 13.16 3.09 -15.04
N VAL A 84 11.90 2.75 -15.35
CA VAL A 84 11.53 1.91 -16.50
C VAL A 84 11.89 2.59 -17.82
N THR A 85 11.50 3.85 -18.01
CA THR A 85 11.81 4.60 -19.25
C THR A 85 13.30 4.91 -19.41
N SER A 86 14.06 4.84 -18.32
CA SER A 86 15.53 4.98 -18.32
C SER A 86 16.29 3.67 -18.50
N GLY A 87 15.59 2.54 -18.57
CA GLY A 87 16.23 1.22 -18.70
C GLY A 87 16.94 0.76 -17.42
N TRP A 88 16.64 1.37 -16.27
CA TRP A 88 17.20 0.98 -14.97
C TRP A 88 16.58 -0.31 -14.43
N THR A 89 15.44 -0.71 -14.98
CA THR A 89 14.71 -1.91 -14.58
C THR A 89 14.73 -2.95 -15.70
N ARG A 90 14.54 -4.22 -15.33
CA ARG A 90 14.38 -5.33 -16.28
C ARG A 90 12.92 -5.66 -16.56
N MET A 91 12.04 -4.65 -16.48
CA MET A 91 10.61 -4.85 -16.67
C MET A 91 10.33 -5.38 -18.08
N TYR A 92 9.36 -6.28 -18.18
CA TYR A 92 8.88 -6.82 -19.44
C TYR A 92 7.36 -6.90 -19.40
N PHE A 93 6.73 -6.68 -20.55
CA PHE A 93 5.27 -6.58 -20.67
C PHE A 93 4.65 -7.70 -21.53
N ARG A 94 5.50 -8.61 -22.00
CA ARG A 94 5.13 -9.71 -22.91
C ARG A 94 5.55 -11.03 -22.29
N ILE A 95 4.58 -11.92 -22.08
CA ILE A 95 4.81 -13.23 -21.46
C ILE A 95 5.78 -14.05 -22.31
N GLU A 96 5.73 -13.90 -23.63
CA GLU A 96 6.55 -14.59 -24.62
C GLU A 96 8.05 -14.40 -24.39
N ARG A 97 8.47 -13.35 -23.67
CA ARG A 97 9.87 -13.10 -23.36
C ARG A 97 10.50 -14.22 -22.50
N PHE A 98 9.73 -14.82 -21.60
CA PHE A 98 10.20 -15.86 -20.67
C PHE A 98 9.26 -17.08 -20.56
N GLY A 99 8.08 -17.02 -21.18
CA GLY A 99 7.10 -18.09 -21.22
C GLY A 99 6.23 -18.23 -19.97
N TRP A 100 5.17 -19.03 -20.11
CA TRP A 100 4.23 -19.34 -19.03
C TRP A 100 4.87 -20.01 -17.80
N PRO A 101 5.85 -20.94 -17.93
CA PRO A 101 6.49 -21.52 -16.75
C PRO A 101 7.17 -20.48 -15.87
N TRP A 102 7.90 -19.54 -16.48
CA TRP A 102 8.52 -18.45 -15.74
C TRP A 102 7.47 -17.50 -15.12
N PHE A 103 6.36 -17.23 -15.81
CA PHE A 103 5.29 -16.41 -15.25
C PHE A 103 4.81 -16.95 -13.89
N PHE A 104 4.44 -18.23 -13.81
CA PHE A 104 4.01 -18.83 -12.54
C PHE A 104 5.14 -18.93 -11.51
N LEU A 105 6.35 -19.31 -11.92
CA LEU A 105 7.51 -19.35 -11.02
C LEU A 105 7.81 -17.97 -10.43
N SER A 106 7.74 -16.93 -11.25
CA SER A 106 8.03 -15.55 -10.86
C SER A 106 7.05 -15.03 -9.80
N ILE A 107 5.80 -15.51 -9.80
CA ILE A 107 4.84 -15.19 -8.73
C ILE A 107 5.31 -15.78 -7.40
N GLY A 108 5.69 -17.07 -7.38
CA GLY A 108 6.23 -17.71 -6.17
C GLY A 108 7.52 -17.04 -5.68
N VAL A 109 8.44 -16.73 -6.58
CA VAL A 109 9.67 -15.97 -6.27
C VAL A 109 9.34 -14.58 -5.72
N THR A 110 8.36 -13.88 -6.31
CA THR A 110 7.94 -12.55 -5.85
C THR A 110 7.37 -12.62 -4.45
N ILE A 111 6.54 -13.62 -4.13
CA ILE A 111 6.01 -13.81 -2.77
C ILE A 111 7.16 -14.00 -1.77
N LEU A 112 8.11 -14.89 -2.05
CA LEU A 112 9.25 -15.14 -1.15
C LEU A 112 10.10 -13.88 -0.94
N ILE A 113 10.40 -13.15 -2.01
CA ILE A 113 11.18 -11.90 -1.93
C ILE A 113 10.39 -10.84 -1.16
N HIS A 114 9.09 -10.71 -1.43
CA HIS A 114 8.24 -9.72 -0.80
C HIS A 114 8.09 -9.99 0.70
N ASP A 115 7.85 -11.24 1.10
CA ASP A 115 7.77 -11.64 2.51
C ASP A 115 9.09 -11.36 3.24
N ALA A 116 10.23 -11.73 2.63
CA ALA A 116 11.54 -11.45 3.21
C ALA A 116 11.78 -9.95 3.34
N TYR A 117 11.54 -9.18 2.28
CA TYR A 117 11.65 -7.72 2.29
C TYR A 117 10.76 -7.10 3.36
N PHE A 118 9.49 -7.49 3.43
CA PHE A 118 8.52 -6.96 4.37
C PHE A 118 8.94 -7.29 5.81
N TYR A 119 9.31 -8.53 6.10
CA TYR A 119 9.76 -8.93 7.43
C TYR A 119 10.95 -8.08 7.92
N TRP A 120 12.00 -7.97 7.11
CA TRP A 120 13.21 -7.27 7.51
C TRP A 120 13.01 -5.75 7.61
N THR A 121 12.28 -5.17 6.65
CA THR A 121 11.97 -3.73 6.72
C THR A 121 11.06 -3.41 7.88
N HIS A 122 10.03 -4.23 8.14
CA HIS A 122 9.15 -4.07 9.29
C HIS A 122 9.92 -4.20 10.60
N ARG A 123 10.78 -5.21 10.73
CA ARG A 123 11.66 -5.37 11.90
C ARG A 123 12.58 -4.17 12.11
N LEU A 124 13.13 -3.61 11.03
CA LEU A 124 13.96 -2.41 11.09
C LEU A 124 13.14 -1.18 11.52
N MET A 125 11.91 -1.03 11.02
CA MET A 125 10.99 0.03 11.43
C MET A 125 10.64 -0.03 12.93
N HIS A 126 10.67 -1.23 13.53
CA HIS A 126 10.52 -1.43 14.97
C HIS A 126 11.78 -1.14 15.80
N HIS A 127 12.91 -0.84 15.16
CA HIS A 127 14.12 -0.47 15.89
C HIS A 127 13.90 0.83 16.68
N PRO A 128 14.36 0.97 17.94
CA PRO A 128 14.03 2.12 18.80
C PRO A 128 14.33 3.50 18.19
N ARG A 129 15.38 3.60 17.38
CA ARG A 129 15.78 4.85 16.68
C ARG A 129 14.86 5.23 15.52
N LEU A 130 14.14 4.27 14.94
CA LEU A 130 13.31 4.45 13.74
C LEU A 130 11.82 4.43 14.06
N PHE A 131 11.42 3.68 15.10
CA PHE A 131 10.02 3.45 15.46
C PHE A 131 9.19 4.73 15.54
N ARG A 132 9.67 5.75 16.26
CA ARG A 132 8.94 7.00 16.46
C ARG A 132 8.64 7.73 15.15
N VAL A 133 9.53 7.64 14.16
CA VAL A 133 9.42 8.36 12.88
C VAL A 133 8.70 7.53 11.81
N MET A 134 8.87 6.21 11.82
CA MET A 134 8.42 5.37 10.70
C MET A 134 7.17 4.55 11.01
N HIS A 135 6.96 4.15 12.27
CA HIS A 135 6.00 3.09 12.58
C HIS A 135 5.06 3.39 13.74
N HIS A 136 5.39 4.38 14.58
CA HIS A 136 4.57 4.76 15.73
C HIS A 136 3.14 5.12 15.35
N THR A 137 2.92 5.94 14.31
CA THR A 137 1.58 6.28 13.80
C THR A 137 0.76 5.03 13.53
N HIS A 138 1.33 4.06 12.81
CA HIS A 138 0.63 2.81 12.52
C HIS A 138 0.19 2.04 13.78
N HIS A 139 1.00 2.07 14.84
CA HIS A 139 0.66 1.43 16.12
C HIS A 139 -0.36 2.18 16.98
N LEU A 140 -0.70 3.43 16.66
CA LEU A 140 -1.77 4.15 17.36
C LEU A 140 -3.16 3.58 17.04
N SER A 141 -3.30 2.89 15.91
CA SER A 141 -4.52 2.18 15.49
C SER A 141 -4.73 0.86 16.26
N THR A 142 -4.98 0.96 17.56
CA THR A 142 -5.19 -0.20 18.46
C THR A 142 -6.51 -0.95 18.23
N ASN A 143 -7.52 -0.29 17.65
CA ASN A 143 -8.71 -0.94 17.08
C ASN A 143 -8.81 -0.53 15.61
N PRO A 144 -8.03 -1.16 14.71
CA PRO A 144 -7.80 -0.64 13.38
C PRO A 144 -9.06 -0.73 12.54
N SER A 145 -9.36 0.36 11.87
CA SER A 145 -10.33 0.38 10.81
C SER A 145 -9.68 -0.11 9.50
N PRO A 146 -10.45 -0.50 8.47
CA PRO A 146 -9.91 -0.72 7.12
C PRO A 146 -8.99 0.40 6.60
N TRP A 147 -9.16 1.64 7.09
CA TRP A 147 -8.28 2.77 6.75
C TRP A 147 -6.94 2.75 7.48
N ALA A 148 -6.76 1.95 8.54
CA ALA A 148 -5.49 1.84 9.23
C ALA A 148 -4.40 1.22 8.35
N ALA A 149 -4.79 0.47 7.31
CA ALA A 149 -3.89 -0.26 6.44
C ALA A 149 -2.83 0.62 5.77
N TYR A 150 -3.16 1.87 5.40
CA TYR A 150 -2.21 2.85 4.85
C TYR A 150 -1.89 4.00 5.82
N SER A 151 -2.25 3.90 7.10
CA SER A 151 -1.99 4.92 8.10
C SER A 151 -0.58 4.81 8.71
N PHE A 152 0.46 4.92 7.88
CA PHE A 152 1.86 4.72 8.30
C PHE A 152 2.64 6.02 8.56
N SER A 153 2.43 7.05 7.75
CA SER A 153 3.30 8.25 7.76
C SER A 153 3.12 9.05 9.05
N THR A 154 4.17 9.56 9.68
CA THR A 154 4.08 10.68 10.64
C THR A 154 4.01 12.01 9.90
#